data_AF-A0A6A5W744-F1
#
_entry.id   AF-A0A6A5W744-F1
#
_cell.length_a   1.000
_cell.length_b   1.000
_cell.length_c   1.000
_cell.angle_alpha   90.00
_cell.angle_beta   90.00
_cell.angle_gamma   90.00
#
_symmetry.space_group_name_H-M   'P 1'
#
loop_
_entity.id
_entity.type
_entity.pdbx_description
1 polymer ?
#
loop_
_entity_poly.entity_id
_entity_poly.type
_entity_poly.pdbx_seq_one_letter_code
_entity_poly.pdbx_strand_id
1 'polypeptide(L)'
;MVRQGFPSPPEAQWLVFVELHMIFVWRNLLQYLLDFRSKKPLHIGIPMMIGDVLFGYGGAGFILSQPAIKKVVEHWRLHQDDYETYAVEQWAGDMVLGRAPRDIDMPLFNANPNV
;
A
#
# COMPACT_ATOMS: atom_id res chain seq x y z
N MET A 1 -14.61 4.41 5.35
CA MET A 1 -13.19 4.08 5.50
C MET A 1 -13.05 3.11 6.66
N VAL A 2 -12.28 2.02 6.54
CA VAL A 2 -12.34 0.87 7.47
C VAL A 2 -12.04 1.31 8.91
N ARG A 3 -13.11 1.50 9.71
CA ARG A 3 -13.07 1.74 11.16
C ARG A 3 -12.60 0.51 11.96
N GLN A 4 -12.58 -0.66 11.33
CA GLN A 4 -12.01 -1.86 11.92
C GLN A 4 -10.50 -1.82 11.70
N GLY A 5 -9.78 -1.24 12.68
CA GLY A 5 -8.33 -1.16 12.63
C GLY A 5 -7.73 -2.45 12.10
N PHE A 6 -6.77 -2.32 11.16
CA PHE A 6 -6.06 -3.43 10.51
C PHE A 6 -6.00 -4.61 11.48
N PRO A 7 -6.77 -5.71 11.26
CA PRO A 7 -6.47 -6.93 11.96
C PRO A 7 -5.02 -7.19 11.59
N SER A 8 -4.12 -7.05 12.56
CA SER A 8 -2.76 -7.53 12.39
C SER A 8 -2.88 -9.03 12.62
N PRO A 9 -2.99 -9.90 11.60
CA PRO A 9 -2.53 -11.25 11.80
C PRO A 9 -1.06 -11.10 12.24
N PRO A 10 -0.69 -11.49 13.47
CA PRO A 10 0.65 -11.23 14.02
C PRO A 10 1.79 -11.81 13.15
N GLU A 11 1.44 -12.71 12.22
CA GLU A 11 2.37 -13.54 11.45
C GLU A 11 2.42 -13.22 9.95
N ALA A 12 1.46 -12.47 9.38
CA ALA A 12 1.47 -12.25 7.93
C ALA A 12 2.68 -11.41 7.52
N GLN A 13 3.43 -11.88 6.53
CA GLN A 13 4.62 -11.20 6.01
C GLN A 13 4.27 -10.08 5.01
N TRP A 14 3.12 -10.23 4.35
CA TRP A 14 2.68 -9.39 3.24
C TRP A 14 1.19 -9.09 3.36
N LEU A 15 0.80 -7.86 3.06
CA LEU A 15 -0.57 -7.46 2.79
C LEU A 15 -0.66 -7.06 1.32
N VAL A 16 -1.61 -7.66 0.62
CA VAL A 16 -1.87 -7.41 -0.79
C VAL A 16 -3.20 -6.67 -0.88
N PHE A 17 -3.17 -5.44 -1.34
CA PHE A 17 -4.37 -4.68 -1.66
C PHE A 17 -4.90 -5.14 -3.02
N VAL A 18 -6.20 -5.46 -3.06
CA VAL A 18 -6.90 -5.97 -4.23
C VAL A 18 -8.27 -5.31 -4.36
N GLU A 19 -8.72 -5.12 -5.60
CA GLU A 19 -10.07 -4.69 -5.93
C GLU A 19 -10.88 -5.87 -6.51
N LEU A 20 -12.21 -5.73 -6.50
CA LEU A 20 -13.15 -6.82 -6.87
C LEU A 20 -13.01 -7.33 -8.30
N HIS A 21 -12.41 -6.54 -9.20
CA HIS A 21 -12.28 -6.88 -10.62
C HIS A 21 -10.89 -7.42 -10.98
N MET A 22 -10.05 -7.72 -9.99
CA MET A 22 -8.70 -8.23 -10.21
C MET A 22 -8.62 -9.75 -10.21
N ILE A 23 -7.75 -10.28 -11.07
CA ILE A 23 -7.38 -11.70 -11.09
C ILE A 23 -5.87 -11.80 -10.82
N PHE A 24 -5.50 -12.61 -9.85
CA PHE A 24 -4.10 -12.90 -9.54
C PHE A 24 -3.78 -14.36 -9.84
N VAL A 25 -2.66 -14.57 -10.53
CA VAL A 25 -2.04 -15.89 -10.57
C VAL A 25 -1.21 -16.04 -9.29
N TRP A 26 -1.81 -16.68 -8.28
CA TRP A 26 -1.23 -16.80 -6.93
C TRP A 26 0.21 -17.31 -6.92
N ARG A 27 0.52 -18.29 -7.78
CA ARG A 27 1.88 -18.82 -7.94
C ARG A 27 2.88 -17.74 -8.36
N ASN A 28 2.52 -16.88 -9.30
CA ASN A 28 3.39 -15.83 -9.81
C ASN A 28 3.62 -14.76 -8.74
N LEU A 29 2.57 -14.38 -8.01
CA LEU A 29 2.67 -13.44 -6.90
C LEU A 29 3.62 -13.95 -5.82
N LEU A 30 3.47 -15.21 -5.39
CA LEU A 30 4.35 -15.80 -4.39
C LEU A 30 5.79 -15.89 -4.89
N GLN A 31 6.02 -16.32 -6.14
CA GLN A 31 7.36 -16.37 -6.73
C GLN A 31 8.01 -15.00 -6.78
N TYR A 32 7.27 -13.97 -7.21
CA TYR A 32 7.75 -12.60 -7.24
C TYR A 32 8.14 -12.09 -5.85
N LEU A 33 7.34 -12.40 -4.82
CA LEU A 33 7.62 -11.97 -3.45
C LEU A 33 8.82 -12.67 -2.79
N LEU A 34 9.31 -13.80 -3.34
CA LEU A 34 10.51 -14.47 -2.83
C LEU A 34 11.80 -13.65 -3.04
N ASP A 35 11.81 -12.76 -4.03
CA ASP A 35 12.96 -11.90 -4.33
C ASP A 35 13.11 -10.74 -3.32
N PHE A 36 12.10 -10.55 -2.47
CA PHE A 36 12.06 -9.46 -1.50
C PHE A 36 12.27 -9.93 -0.06
N ARG A 37 12.96 -9.11 0.72
CA ARG A 37 13.11 -9.32 2.17
C ARG A 37 11.91 -8.72 2.90
N SER A 38 10.92 -9.54 3.26
CA SER A 38 9.72 -9.13 4.00
C SER A 38 10.00 -8.43 5.35
N LYS A 39 11.20 -8.58 5.92
CA LYS A 39 11.66 -7.87 7.12
C LYS A 39 12.04 -6.40 6.88
N LYS A 40 12.12 -5.94 5.63
CA LYS A 40 12.31 -4.52 5.28
C LYS A 40 10.96 -3.85 5.06
N PRO A 41 10.79 -2.55 5.36
CA PRO A 41 9.60 -1.81 4.96
C PRO A 41 9.57 -1.67 3.44
N LEU A 42 8.61 -2.31 2.79
CA LEU A 42 8.46 -2.34 1.34
C LEU A 42 7.03 -1.93 1.00
N HIS A 43 6.93 -0.98 0.07
CA HIS A 43 5.72 -0.58 -0.62
C HIS A 43 5.96 -0.88 -2.10
N ILE A 44 5.20 -1.81 -2.68
CA ILE A 44 5.44 -2.37 -4.02
C ILE A 44 4.17 -2.21 -4.85
N GLY A 45 4.27 -1.70 -6.06
CA GLY A 45 3.11 -1.54 -6.93
C GLY A 45 3.46 -0.90 -8.27
N ILE A 46 2.47 -0.82 -9.15
CA ILE A 46 2.61 -0.05 -10.40
C ILE A 46 2.52 1.44 -10.05
N PRO A 47 3.50 2.28 -10.42
CA PRO A 47 3.48 3.70 -10.09
C PRO A 47 2.32 4.43 -10.77
N MET A 48 1.61 5.23 -9.97
CA MET A 48 0.67 6.26 -10.40
C MET A 48 0.99 7.57 -9.69
N MET A 49 0.76 8.69 -10.37
CA MET A 49 1.00 10.01 -9.81
C MET A 49 -0.24 10.89 -10.02
N ILE A 50 -0.72 11.49 -8.94
CA ILE A 50 -1.78 12.50 -8.95
C ILE A 50 -1.25 13.69 -8.13
N GLY A 51 -1.17 14.86 -8.76
CA GLY A 51 -0.49 16.01 -8.17
C GLY A 51 0.97 15.68 -7.91
N ASP A 52 1.37 15.73 -6.64
CA ASP A 52 2.71 15.44 -6.15
C ASP A 52 2.80 14.07 -5.42
N VAL A 53 1.70 13.33 -5.32
CA VAL A 53 1.65 12.03 -4.64
C VAL A 53 2.03 10.92 -5.63
N LEU A 54 3.15 10.24 -5.39
CA LEU A 54 3.52 8.99 -6.07
C LEU A 54 3.07 7.80 -5.23
N PHE A 55 2.23 6.94 -5.79
CA PHE A 55 1.62 5.81 -5.08
C PHE A 55 1.42 4.58 -5.97
N GLY A 56 1.13 3.44 -5.36
CA GLY A 56 0.78 2.22 -6.09
C GLY A 56 -0.64 2.30 -6.65
N TYR A 57 -0.79 2.15 -7.96
CA TYR A 57 -2.07 2.20 -8.65
C TYR A 57 -3.05 1.16 -8.08
N GLY A 58 -4.17 1.64 -7.57
CA GLY A 58 -5.20 0.83 -6.96
C GLY A 58 -5.75 -0.23 -7.89
N GLY A 59 -5.92 0.06 -9.19
CA GLY A 59 -6.47 -0.87 -10.19
C GLY A 59 -5.52 -1.99 -10.62
N ALA A 60 -4.24 -1.95 -10.24
CA ALA A 60 -3.29 -3.05 -10.42
C ALA A 60 -2.98 -3.80 -9.11
N GLY A 61 -3.44 -3.25 -7.98
CA GLY A 61 -3.07 -3.70 -6.65
C GLY A 61 -1.69 -3.22 -6.24
N PHE A 62 -1.45 -3.23 -4.93
CA PHE A 62 -0.16 -2.91 -4.35
C PHE A 62 0.07 -3.75 -3.10
N ILE A 63 1.32 -3.87 -2.68
CA ILE A 63 1.76 -4.79 -1.63
C ILE A 63 2.53 -4.00 -0.59
N LEU A 64 2.23 -4.26 0.68
CA LEU A 64 2.97 -3.77 1.82
C LEU A 64 3.59 -4.95 2.58
N SER A 65 4.87 -4.85 2.95
CA SER A 65 5.47 -5.79 3.89
C SER A 65 4.99 -5.52 5.32
N GLN A 66 5.11 -6.52 6.21
CA GLN A 66 4.70 -6.36 7.60
C GLN A 66 5.31 -5.10 8.30
N PRO A 67 6.62 -4.82 8.20
CA PRO A 67 7.18 -3.59 8.78
C PRO A 67 6.64 -2.31 8.13
N ALA A 68 6.29 -2.35 6.84
CA ALA A 68 5.68 -1.20 6.17
C ALA A 68 4.29 -0.90 6.73
N ILE A 69 3.46 -1.93 6.89
CA ILE A 69 2.12 -1.80 7.48
C ILE A 69 2.20 -1.21 8.88
N LYS A 70 3.14 -1.70 9.72
CA LYS A 70 3.31 -1.18 11.08
C LYS A 70 3.59 0.33 11.08
N LYS A 71 4.53 0.78 10.24
CA LYS A 71 4.84 2.21 10.12
C LYS A 71 3.67 3.03 9.59
N VAL A 72 2.98 2.54 8.56
CA VAL A 72 1.80 3.19 7.96
C VAL A 72 0.68 3.33 8.97
N VAL A 73 0.37 2.26 9.73
CA VAL A 73 -0.70 2.25 10.74
C VAL A 73 -0.34 3.15 11.92
N GLU A 74 0.91 3.12 12.38
CA GLU A 74 1.38 4.02 13.44
C GLU A 74 1.25 5.49 13.03
N HIS A 75 1.72 5.84 11.82
CA HIS A 75 1.59 7.19 11.29
C HIS A 75 0.13 7.61 11.10
N TRP A 76 -0.70 6.75 10.50
CA TRP A 76 -2.12 7.01 10.29
C TRP A 76 -2.86 7.26 11.61
N ARG A 77 -2.57 6.49 12.67
CA ARG A 77 -3.18 6.69 14.00
C ARG A 77 -2.87 8.05 14.61
N LEU A 78 -1.70 8.61 14.32
CA LEU A 78 -1.28 9.92 14.84
C LEU A 78 -1.89 11.09 14.05
N HIS A 79 -2.36 10.86 12.82
CA HIS A 79 -2.84 11.88 11.90
C HIS A 79 -4.25 11.57 11.37
N GLN A 80 -5.05 10.83 12.15
CA GLN A 80 -6.30 10.24 11.65
C GLN A 80 -7.27 11.30 11.11
N ASP A 81 -7.43 12.42 11.82
CA ASP A 81 -8.31 13.53 11.43
C ASP A 81 -7.88 14.15 10.07
N ASP A 82 -6.57 14.24 9.82
CA ASP A 82 -6.02 14.75 8.57
C ASP A 82 -6.33 13.80 7.40
N TYR A 83 -6.20 12.48 7.62
CA TYR A 83 -6.55 11.48 6.62
C TYR A 83 -8.06 11.41 6.36
N GLU A 84 -8.89 11.60 7.37
CA GLU A 84 -10.34 11.64 7.22
C GLU A 84 -10.78 12.86 6.40
N THR A 85 -10.21 14.03 6.69
CA THR A 85 -10.43 15.25 5.90
C THR A 85 -9.96 15.07 4.45
N TYR A 86 -8.74 14.56 4.27
CA TYR A 86 -8.18 14.32 2.94
C TYR A 86 -9.01 13.31 2.13
N ALA A 87 -9.56 12.28 2.76
CA ALA A 87 -10.43 11.30 2.09
C ALA A 87 -11.74 11.89 1.58
N VAL A 88 -12.23 12.98 2.19
CA VAL A 88 -13.44 13.69 1.74
C VAL A 88 -13.12 14.61 0.56
N GLU A 89 -11.95 15.23 0.56
CA GLU A 89 -11.54 16.20 -0.47
C GLU A 89 -11.08 15.53 -1.77
N GLN A 90 -10.64 14.28 -1.71
CA GLN A 90 -10.04 13.58 -2.84
C GLN A 90 -10.97 12.51 -3.42
N TRP A 91 -11.03 12.45 -4.76
CA TRP A 91 -11.85 11.48 -5.48
C TRP A 91 -11.18 10.11 -5.62
N ALA A 92 -9.84 10.05 -5.58
CA ALA A 92 -9.05 8.85 -5.78
C ALA A 92 -8.67 8.20 -4.44
N GLY A 93 -9.38 7.14 -4.06
CA GLY A 93 -9.19 6.47 -2.76
C GLY A 93 -7.85 5.73 -2.62
N ASP A 94 -7.29 5.23 -3.70
CA ASP A 94 -5.96 4.62 -3.74
C ASP A 94 -4.85 5.66 -3.52
N MET A 95 -5.01 6.89 -4.02
CA MET A 95 -4.15 8.01 -3.68
C MET A 95 -4.24 8.36 -2.19
N VAL A 96 -5.43 8.36 -1.60
CA VAL A 96 -5.64 8.60 -0.16
C VAL A 96 -4.86 7.57 0.68
N LEU A 97 -4.91 6.30 0.29
CA LEU A 97 -4.12 5.24 0.94
C LEU A 97 -2.61 5.39 0.65
N GLY A 98 -2.26 5.77 -0.57
CA GLY A 98 -0.90 5.98 -1.05
C GLY A 98 -0.17 7.16 -0.42
N ARG A 99 -0.91 8.12 0.14
CA ARG A 99 -0.35 9.23 0.92
C ARG A 99 0.37 8.74 2.17
N ALA A 100 -0.11 7.69 2.85
CA ALA A 100 0.48 7.27 4.11
C ALA A 100 1.92 6.73 4.01
N PRO A 101 2.27 5.88 3.04
CA PRO A 101 3.67 5.56 2.74
C PRO A 101 4.51 6.80 2.38
N ARG A 102 3.94 7.76 1.64
CA ARG A 102 4.64 8.98 1.23
C ARG A 102 4.99 9.87 2.42
N ASP A 103 4.04 10.10 3.33
CA ASP A 103 4.21 11.00 4.49
C ASP A 103 5.26 10.48 5.49
N ILE A 104 5.69 9.22 5.36
CA ILE A 104 6.79 8.61 6.13
C ILE A 104 8.03 8.31 5.28
N ASP A 105 8.16 8.98 4.12
CA ASP A 105 9.27 8.86 3.17
C ASP A 105 9.54 7.41 2.72
N MET A 106 8.49 6.59 2.62
CA MET A 106 8.61 5.22 2.14
C MET A 106 8.49 5.19 0.62
N PRO A 107 9.58 4.88 -0.11
CA PRO A 107 9.55 4.87 -1.56
C PRO A 107 8.68 3.74 -2.08
N LEU A 108 7.99 4.01 -3.19
CA LEU A 108 7.34 2.98 -3.98
C LEU A 108 8.39 2.21 -4.79
N PHE A 109 8.46 0.90 -4.59
CA PHE A 109 9.14 -0.02 -5.48
C PHE A 109 8.28 -0.23 -6.73
N ASN A 110 8.83 0.14 -7.89
CA ASN A 110 8.16 0.02 -9.18
C ASN A 110 8.03 -1.46 -9.59
N ALA A 111 6.80 -1.94 -9.71
CA ALA A 111 6.49 -3.32 -10.13
C ALA A 111 6.13 -3.42 -11.62
N ASN A 112 6.39 -2.39 -12.44
CA ASN A 112 6.20 -2.49 -13.89
C ASN A 112 7.12 -3.57 -14.48
N PRO A 113 6.59 -4.49 -15.31
CA PRO A 113 7.38 -5.58 -15.88
C PRO A 113 8.32 -5.13 -17.01
N ASN A 114 8.21 -3.88 -17.48
CA ASN A 114 8.92 -3.35 -18.64
C ASN A 114 10.09 -2.42 -18.26
N VAL A 115 10.61 -2.54 -17.05
CA VAL A 115 11.69 -1.69 -16.52
C VAL A 115 12.86 -2.54 -16.06
#